data_AF-A0A139WSY1-F1
#
_entry.id   AF-A0A139WSY1-F1
#
_cell.length_a   1.000
_cell.length_b   1.000
_cell.length_c   1.000
_cell.angle_alpha   90.00
_cell.angle_beta   90.00
_cell.angle_gamma   90.00
#
_symmetry.space_group_name_H-M   'P 1'
#
loop_
_entity.id
_entity.type
_entity.pdbx_description
1 polymer ?
#
loop_
_entity_poly.entity_id
_entity_poly.type
_entity_poly.pdbx_seq_one_letter_code
_entity_poly.pdbx_strand_id
1 'polypeptide(L)'
;MYEWLEKEISEIKTRKFHVIKTPGEEVDIAMSMPSDIYSLLPPSYVAFLSKFGRAKLYRENAYYQVGILNPPQDKILKSGEKVLHIGFFNDSEAYFKYSLLIPGKESPVYECTDEGFEKIADSFEEWLTIRCEDARDAYTDSKWEEIWNGPKPFTKEEEAVVIARKQFQWQVVGFDENRTLKIAVKNNSNLILPYLTIGMRAIDPTEEGRIWESGLYIDISSIQPGQESVVEHHIHQNLFTPINTELFQVSDPLPEERDKYWEFQKLRTAEVGK
;
A
#
# COMPACT_ATOMS: atom_id res chain seq x y z
N MET A 1 8.98 -24.91 -7.15
CA MET A 1 8.39 -23.74 -7.83
C MET A 1 8.84 -22.47 -7.12
N TYR A 2 8.33 -22.11 -5.94
CA TYR A 2 8.63 -20.80 -5.33
C TYR A 2 9.55 -20.81 -4.08
N GLU A 3 10.50 -21.75 -4.00
CA GLU A 3 11.42 -21.85 -2.85
C GLU A 3 12.34 -20.63 -2.73
N TRP A 4 12.73 -20.03 -3.85
CA TRP A 4 13.54 -18.82 -3.90
C TRP A 4 12.82 -17.63 -3.24
N LEU A 5 11.52 -17.48 -3.51
CA LEU A 5 10.71 -16.39 -2.97
C LEU A 5 10.45 -16.58 -1.47
N GLU A 6 10.22 -17.82 -1.03
CA GLU A 6 10.12 -18.12 0.41
C GLU A 6 11.38 -17.72 1.16
N LYS A 7 12.53 -18.11 0.60
CA LYS A 7 13.82 -17.79 1.17
C LYS A 7 13.98 -16.27 1.29
N GLU A 8 13.76 -15.53 0.20
CA GLU A 8 13.86 -14.07 0.20
C GLU A 8 12.93 -13.42 1.24
N ILE A 9 11.65 -13.79 1.26
CA ILE A 9 10.67 -13.27 2.23
C ILE A 9 11.11 -13.55 3.67
N SER A 10 11.68 -14.73 3.94
CA SER A 10 12.11 -15.12 5.28
C SER A 10 13.38 -14.41 5.76
N GLU A 11 14.24 -14.00 4.82
CA GLU A 11 15.55 -13.41 5.12
C GLU A 11 15.49 -11.87 5.26
N ILE A 12 14.53 -11.21 4.58
CA ILE A 12 14.35 -9.76 4.64
C ILE A 12 13.71 -9.33 5.96
N LYS A 13 14.41 -8.48 6.72
CA LYS A 13 13.94 -7.98 8.02
C LYS A 13 13.02 -6.77 7.94
N THR A 14 12.90 -6.14 6.77
CA THR A 14 11.96 -5.03 6.55
C THR A 14 10.54 -5.57 6.42
N ARG A 15 9.77 -5.49 7.51
CA ARG A 15 8.46 -6.17 7.68
C ARG A 15 7.44 -5.91 6.56
N LYS A 16 7.40 -4.70 6.03
CA LYS A 16 6.44 -4.30 4.99
C LYS A 16 7.02 -4.36 3.57
N PHE A 17 8.21 -4.92 3.38
CA PHE A 17 8.83 -4.99 2.05
C PHE A 17 8.10 -5.98 1.15
N HIS A 18 7.79 -7.16 1.69
CA HIS A 18 6.86 -8.12 1.10
C HIS A 18 5.68 -8.29 2.05
N VAL A 19 4.47 -8.17 1.52
CA VAL A 19 3.23 -8.39 2.27
C VAL A 19 2.49 -9.54 1.61
N ILE A 20 2.52 -10.68 2.28
CA ILE A 20 1.77 -11.88 1.93
C ILE A 20 0.52 -11.91 2.81
N LYS A 21 -0.65 -12.15 2.21
CA LYS A 21 -1.86 -12.45 2.99
C LYS A 21 -2.32 -13.85 2.63
N THR A 22 -1.93 -14.79 3.49
CA THR A 22 -2.25 -16.20 3.33
C THR A 22 -3.75 -16.44 3.54
N PRO A 23 -4.32 -17.47 2.90
CA PRO A 23 -5.76 -17.77 2.96
C PRO A 23 -6.31 -18.11 4.36
N GLY A 24 -5.46 -18.22 5.38
CA GLY A 24 -5.87 -18.57 6.75
C GLY A 24 -6.64 -17.48 7.50
N GLU A 25 -6.63 -16.24 7.01
CA GLU A 25 -7.32 -15.11 7.66
C GLU A 25 -8.51 -14.55 6.85
N GLU A 26 -8.55 -14.71 5.52
CA GLU A 26 -9.67 -14.30 4.67
C GLU A 26 -9.77 -15.21 3.43
N VAL A 27 -10.79 -16.08 3.43
CA VAL A 27 -11.42 -16.80 2.30
C VAL A 27 -10.52 -17.75 1.48
N ASP A 28 -10.85 -19.04 1.56
CA ASP A 28 -10.31 -20.13 0.74
C ASP A 28 -10.53 -19.85 -0.77
N ILE A 29 -9.48 -19.99 -1.58
CA ILE A 29 -9.46 -19.75 -3.02
C ILE A 29 -10.54 -20.56 -3.74
N ALA A 30 -10.80 -21.78 -3.24
CA ALA A 30 -11.82 -22.67 -3.76
C ALA A 30 -13.26 -22.22 -3.44
N MET A 31 -13.45 -21.35 -2.43
CA MET A 31 -14.78 -20.90 -2.00
C MET A 31 -15.18 -19.53 -2.58
N SER A 32 -14.23 -18.76 -3.14
CA SER A 32 -14.50 -17.41 -3.68
C SER A 32 -14.62 -17.33 -5.20
N MET A 33 -14.16 -18.34 -5.93
CA MET A 33 -14.27 -18.39 -7.39
C MET A 33 -15.26 -19.46 -7.89
N PRO A 34 -16.02 -19.17 -8.96
CA PRO A 34 -16.75 -20.19 -9.69
C PRO A 34 -15.83 -21.35 -10.10
N SER A 35 -16.27 -22.59 -9.89
CA SER A 35 -15.46 -23.80 -10.12
C SER A 35 -14.98 -23.96 -11.56
N ASP A 36 -15.75 -23.43 -12.50
CA ASP A 36 -15.42 -23.38 -13.93
C ASP A 36 -14.20 -22.50 -14.20
N ILE A 37 -14.10 -21.32 -13.57
CA ILE A 37 -12.91 -20.46 -13.69
C ILE A 37 -11.71 -21.09 -13.01
N TYR A 38 -11.89 -21.62 -11.78
CA TYR A 38 -10.79 -22.24 -11.04
C TYR A 38 -10.14 -23.40 -11.82
N SER A 39 -10.95 -24.22 -12.50
CA SER A 39 -10.46 -25.34 -13.32
C SER A 39 -9.63 -24.93 -14.55
N LEU A 40 -9.75 -23.66 -14.97
CA LEU A 40 -9.03 -23.09 -16.11
C LEU A 40 -7.72 -22.41 -15.71
N LEU A 41 -7.46 -22.20 -14.42
CA LEU A 41 -6.27 -21.48 -13.97
C LEU A 41 -4.99 -22.28 -14.23
N PRO A 42 -3.91 -21.60 -14.67
CA PRO A 42 -2.60 -22.23 -14.84
C PRO A 42 -2.09 -22.90 -13.54
N PRO A 43 -1.52 -24.12 -13.61
CA PRO A 43 -1.00 -24.83 -12.45
C PRO A 43 -0.02 -24.01 -11.60
N SER A 44 0.88 -23.25 -12.23
CA SER A 44 1.85 -22.41 -11.52
C SER A 44 1.20 -21.29 -10.70
N TYR A 45 0.14 -20.67 -11.24
CA TYR A 45 -0.64 -19.66 -10.52
C TYR A 45 -1.42 -20.27 -9.35
N VAL A 46 -2.08 -21.41 -9.56
CA VAL A 46 -2.78 -22.14 -8.49
C VAL A 46 -1.81 -22.54 -7.37
N ALA A 47 -0.61 -23.01 -7.72
CA ALA A 47 0.43 -23.36 -6.76
C ALA A 47 0.88 -22.13 -5.95
N PHE A 48 1.00 -20.96 -6.58
CA PHE A 48 1.33 -19.72 -5.89
C PHE A 48 0.23 -19.30 -4.93
N LEU A 49 -1.02 -19.25 -5.40
CA LEU A 49 -2.17 -18.87 -4.57
C LEU A 49 -2.32 -19.81 -3.38
N SER A 50 -2.19 -21.12 -3.59
CA SER A 50 -2.28 -22.12 -2.52
C SER A 50 -1.24 -21.90 -1.41
N LYS A 51 -0.09 -21.31 -1.77
CA LYS A 51 1.05 -21.13 -0.87
C LYS A 51 1.08 -19.75 -0.22
N PHE A 52 0.85 -18.71 -0.99
CA PHE A 52 1.00 -17.31 -0.57
C PHE A 52 -0.33 -16.53 -0.53
N GLY A 53 -1.39 -17.03 -1.16
CA GLY A 53 -2.64 -16.27 -1.32
C GLY A 53 -2.43 -15.04 -2.20
N ARG A 54 -2.78 -13.85 -1.68
CA ARG A 54 -2.46 -12.57 -2.34
C ARG A 54 -1.11 -12.06 -1.85
N ALA A 55 -0.39 -11.37 -2.74
CA ALA A 55 0.92 -10.81 -2.41
C ALA A 55 1.08 -9.39 -2.94
N LYS A 56 1.83 -8.59 -2.20
CA LYS A 56 2.41 -7.31 -2.64
C LYS A 56 3.90 -7.35 -2.32
N LEU A 57 4.76 -7.26 -3.33
CA LEU A 57 6.19 -7.50 -3.22
C LEU A 57 6.96 -6.25 -3.65
N TYR A 58 8.18 -6.09 -3.14
CA TYR A 58 9.10 -4.99 -3.47
C TYR A 58 8.45 -3.63 -3.20
N ARG A 59 8.24 -3.33 -1.91
CA ARG A 59 7.72 -2.03 -1.49
C ARG A 59 8.72 -0.94 -1.85
N GLU A 60 8.25 0.06 -2.59
CA GLU A 60 8.98 1.29 -2.84
C GLU A 60 8.10 2.46 -2.39
N ASN A 61 8.57 3.22 -1.41
CA ASN A 61 7.81 4.30 -0.80
C ASN A 61 6.41 3.85 -0.32
N ALA A 62 5.35 4.31 -1.00
CA ALA A 62 3.96 4.01 -0.69
C ALA A 62 3.34 2.91 -1.57
N TYR A 63 4.03 2.49 -2.64
CA TYR A 63 3.55 1.48 -3.58
C TYR A 63 4.37 0.19 -3.48
N TYR A 64 3.91 -0.83 -4.21
CA TYR A 64 4.61 -2.09 -4.39
C TYR A 64 4.84 -2.23 -5.89
N GLN A 65 6.00 -2.72 -6.28
CA GLN A 65 6.30 -2.89 -7.71
C GLN A 65 5.63 -4.15 -8.26
N VAL A 66 5.46 -5.23 -7.47
CA VAL A 66 4.78 -6.44 -7.95
C VAL A 66 3.57 -6.73 -7.07
N GLY A 67 2.43 -6.98 -7.69
CA GLY A 67 1.21 -7.42 -7.00
C GLY A 67 0.64 -8.69 -7.61
N ILE A 68 0.15 -9.59 -6.76
CA ILE A 68 -0.57 -10.80 -7.17
C ILE A 68 -1.95 -10.79 -6.51
N LEU A 69 -2.98 -10.89 -7.34
CA LEU A 69 -4.37 -10.86 -6.92
C LEU A 69 -4.84 -12.23 -6.45
N ASN A 70 -5.72 -12.23 -5.47
CA ASN A 70 -6.47 -13.40 -5.06
C ASN A 70 -7.85 -12.94 -4.53
N PRO A 71 -8.97 -13.28 -5.19
CA PRO A 71 -9.04 -13.96 -6.49
C PRO A 71 -8.57 -13.06 -7.65
N PRO A 72 -8.23 -13.63 -8.82
CA PRO A 72 -8.12 -12.86 -10.05
C PRO A 72 -9.47 -12.23 -10.45
N GLN A 73 -9.45 -11.22 -11.31
CA GLN A 73 -10.63 -10.42 -11.68
C GLN A 73 -10.95 -10.52 -13.17
N ASP A 74 -12.20 -10.83 -13.52
CA ASP A 74 -12.70 -10.73 -14.90
C ASP A 74 -12.60 -9.28 -15.39
N LYS A 75 -12.03 -9.09 -16.60
CA LYS A 75 -12.00 -7.78 -17.26
C LYS A 75 -12.32 -7.94 -18.74
N ILE A 76 -13.03 -6.94 -19.29
CA ILE A 76 -13.22 -6.79 -20.73
C ILE A 76 -12.39 -5.60 -21.16
N LEU A 77 -11.38 -5.84 -22.00
CA LEU A 77 -10.55 -4.77 -22.54
C LEU A 77 -11.34 -3.88 -23.49
N LYS A 78 -10.85 -2.69 -23.79
CA LYS A 78 -11.47 -1.77 -24.78
C LYS A 78 -11.63 -2.41 -26.17
N SER A 79 -10.79 -3.40 -26.49
CA SER A 79 -10.87 -4.21 -27.72
C SER A 79 -12.06 -5.18 -27.74
N GLY A 80 -12.75 -5.38 -26.60
CA GLY A 80 -13.75 -6.42 -26.39
C GLY A 80 -13.17 -7.77 -25.97
N GLU A 81 -11.84 -7.91 -25.91
CA GLU A 81 -11.20 -9.15 -25.47
C GLU A 81 -11.45 -9.41 -23.98
N LYS A 82 -11.93 -10.62 -23.66
CA LYS A 82 -12.12 -11.07 -22.28
C LYS A 82 -10.79 -11.57 -21.72
N VAL A 83 -10.35 -11.00 -20.61
CA VAL A 83 -9.11 -11.35 -19.92
C VAL A 83 -9.35 -11.54 -18.43
N LEU A 84 -8.42 -12.23 -17.77
CA LEU A 84 -8.41 -12.45 -16.34
C LEU A 84 -7.22 -11.71 -15.75
N HIS A 85 -7.47 -10.65 -14.98
CA HIS A 85 -6.48 -9.82 -14.30
C HIS A 85 -5.95 -10.56 -13.07
N ILE A 86 -4.63 -10.79 -13.03
CA ILE A 86 -3.99 -11.65 -12.02
C ILE A 86 -3.01 -10.90 -11.11
N GLY A 87 -2.67 -9.66 -11.45
CA GLY A 87 -1.61 -8.95 -10.77
C GLY A 87 -1.15 -7.72 -11.54
N PHE A 88 -0.06 -7.13 -11.10
CA PHE A 88 0.54 -5.97 -11.76
C PHE A 88 2.05 -5.94 -11.55
N PHE A 89 2.73 -5.23 -12.46
CA PHE A 89 4.10 -4.77 -12.31
C PHE A 89 4.16 -3.25 -12.53
N ASN A 90 4.57 -2.49 -11.51
CA ASN A 90 4.42 -1.04 -11.43
C ASN A 90 2.98 -0.62 -11.76
N ASP A 91 2.80 0.18 -12.82
CA ASP A 91 1.49 0.64 -13.29
C ASP A 91 0.87 -0.28 -14.37
N SER A 92 1.57 -1.36 -14.76
CA SER A 92 1.13 -2.32 -15.78
C SER A 92 0.35 -3.47 -15.16
N GLU A 93 -0.91 -3.63 -15.56
CA GLU A 93 -1.73 -4.78 -15.17
C GLU A 93 -1.31 -6.05 -15.94
N ALA A 94 -1.29 -7.19 -15.26
CA ALA A 94 -0.93 -8.50 -15.80
C ALA A 94 -2.14 -9.42 -15.91
N TYR A 95 -2.20 -10.21 -16.99
CA TYR A 95 -3.41 -10.93 -17.40
C TYR A 95 -3.15 -12.32 -17.98
N PHE A 96 -4.14 -13.20 -17.83
CA PHE A 96 -4.35 -14.32 -18.74
C PHE A 96 -5.44 -14.01 -19.76
N LYS A 97 -5.31 -14.51 -20.99
CA LYS A 97 -6.37 -14.44 -22.00
C LYS A 97 -7.31 -15.64 -21.87
N TYR A 98 -8.62 -15.40 -21.77
CA TYR A 98 -9.60 -16.49 -21.68
C TYR A 98 -9.52 -17.46 -22.86
N SER A 99 -9.23 -16.95 -24.06
CA SER A 99 -9.08 -17.74 -25.29
C SER A 99 -7.90 -18.73 -25.27
N LEU A 100 -6.95 -18.55 -24.35
CA LEU A 100 -5.73 -19.37 -24.23
C LEU A 100 -5.72 -20.25 -22.97
N LEU A 101 -6.69 -20.09 -22.07
CA LEU A 101 -6.79 -20.91 -20.87
C LEU A 101 -7.22 -22.33 -21.24
N ILE A 102 -6.37 -23.31 -20.92
CA ILE A 102 -6.62 -24.73 -21.14
C ILE A 102 -6.49 -25.44 -19.79
N PRO A 103 -7.50 -26.22 -19.35
CA PRO A 103 -7.46 -26.92 -18.07
C PRO A 103 -6.18 -27.73 -17.87
N GLY A 104 -5.52 -27.53 -16.73
CA GLY A 104 -4.30 -28.26 -16.35
C GLY A 104 -3.05 -27.91 -17.15
N LYS A 105 -3.07 -26.85 -17.97
CA LYS A 105 -1.88 -26.35 -18.69
C LYS A 105 -1.51 -24.94 -18.25
N GLU A 106 -0.24 -24.61 -18.42
CA GLU A 106 0.22 -23.23 -18.31
C GLU A 106 -0.42 -22.35 -19.39
N SER A 107 -0.51 -21.06 -19.09
CA SER A 107 -0.95 -20.03 -20.03
C SER A 107 0.08 -18.89 -20.04
N PRO A 108 0.37 -18.29 -21.20
CA PRO A 108 1.16 -17.09 -21.27
C PRO A 108 0.55 -15.95 -20.44
N VAL A 109 1.43 -15.12 -19.87
CA VAL A 109 1.05 -13.89 -19.17
C VAL A 109 1.29 -12.71 -20.10
N TYR A 110 0.30 -11.81 -20.11
CA TYR A 110 0.34 -10.60 -20.89
C TYR A 110 0.25 -9.37 -20.00
N GLU A 111 0.84 -8.27 -20.46
CA GLU A 111 0.77 -6.97 -19.80
C GLU A 111 0.29 -5.88 -20.74
N CYS A 112 -0.34 -4.85 -20.17
CA CYS A 112 -0.78 -3.69 -20.93
C CYS A 112 0.30 -2.60 -20.91
N THR A 113 0.96 -2.40 -22.03
CA THR A 113 1.94 -1.32 -22.26
C THR A 113 1.30 -0.19 -23.08
N ASP A 114 2.01 0.92 -23.23
CA ASP A 114 1.61 2.03 -24.12
C ASP A 114 1.45 1.56 -25.58
N GLU A 115 2.17 0.51 -25.97
CA GLU A 115 2.15 -0.08 -27.32
C GLU A 115 1.07 -1.16 -27.47
N GLY A 116 0.38 -1.52 -26.38
CA GLY A 116 -0.76 -2.44 -26.38
C GLY A 116 -0.55 -3.65 -25.47
N PHE A 117 -1.07 -4.79 -25.89
CA PHE A 117 -1.14 -6.00 -25.07
C PHE A 117 -0.02 -6.97 -25.45
N GLU A 118 1.05 -6.98 -24.67
CA GLU A 118 2.28 -7.72 -24.98
C GLU A 118 2.38 -9.00 -24.17
N LYS A 119 2.87 -10.09 -24.79
CA LYS A 119 3.19 -11.33 -24.08
C LYS A 119 4.53 -11.15 -23.37
N ILE A 120 4.53 -11.29 -22.05
CA ILE A 120 5.75 -11.15 -21.23
C ILE A 120 6.39 -12.50 -20.93
N ALA A 121 5.58 -13.54 -20.68
CA ALA A 121 6.06 -14.86 -20.29
C ALA A 121 5.17 -15.98 -20.85
N ASP A 122 5.70 -17.21 -20.92
CA ASP A 122 4.97 -18.42 -21.30
C ASP A 122 4.19 -19.06 -20.13
N SER A 123 4.49 -18.65 -18.89
CA SER A 123 3.82 -19.13 -17.69
C SER A 123 3.76 -18.05 -16.61
N PHE A 124 2.95 -18.28 -15.57
CA PHE A 124 2.92 -17.38 -14.41
C PHE A 124 4.19 -17.45 -13.56
N GLU A 125 4.77 -18.64 -13.37
CA GLU A 125 6.05 -18.77 -12.67
C GLU A 125 7.14 -17.93 -13.33
N GLU A 126 7.26 -18.02 -14.66
CA GLU A 126 8.23 -17.25 -15.43
C GLU A 126 7.96 -15.74 -15.35
N TRP A 127 6.70 -15.30 -15.48
CA TRP A 127 6.33 -13.90 -15.30
C TRP A 127 6.74 -13.37 -13.92
N LEU A 128 6.43 -14.13 -12.87
CA LEU A 128 6.75 -13.74 -11.50
C LEU A 128 8.27 -13.65 -11.29
N THR A 129 9.04 -14.61 -11.82
CA THR A 129 10.50 -14.56 -11.75
C THR A 129 11.04 -13.31 -12.45
N ILE A 130 10.64 -13.05 -13.71
CA ILE A 130 11.09 -11.88 -14.46
C ILE A 130 10.76 -10.58 -13.70
N ARG A 131 9.52 -10.42 -13.22
CA ARG A 131 9.11 -9.18 -12.56
C ARG A 131 9.71 -8.99 -11.18
N CYS A 132 9.99 -10.06 -10.45
CA CYS A 132 10.72 -9.98 -9.19
C CYS A 132 12.20 -9.64 -9.41
N GLU A 133 12.83 -10.16 -10.47
CA GLU A 133 14.19 -9.78 -10.88
C GLU A 133 14.24 -8.30 -11.31
N ASP A 134 13.33 -7.86 -12.18
CA ASP A 134 13.21 -6.45 -12.59
C ASP A 134 13.02 -5.53 -11.37
N ALA A 135 12.16 -5.93 -10.44
CA ALA A 135 11.91 -5.17 -9.21
C ALA A 135 13.14 -5.12 -8.30
N ARG A 136 13.87 -6.24 -8.18
CA ARG A 136 15.11 -6.33 -7.42
C ARG A 136 16.20 -5.41 -8.00
N ASP A 137 16.29 -5.33 -9.32
CA ASP A 137 17.29 -4.53 -10.04
C ASP A 137 17.06 -3.01 -9.93
N ALA A 138 15.85 -2.59 -9.54
CA ALA A 138 15.56 -1.19 -9.23
C ALA A 138 16.31 -0.66 -7.99
N TYR A 139 16.86 -1.56 -7.15
CA TYR A 139 17.56 -1.20 -5.92
C TYR A 139 19.08 -1.30 -6.07
N THR A 140 19.79 -0.24 -5.68
CA THR A 140 21.24 -0.28 -5.52
C THR A 140 21.65 -1.27 -4.43
N ASP A 141 22.88 -1.79 -4.48
CA ASP A 141 23.40 -2.72 -3.47
C ASP A 141 23.27 -2.18 -2.04
N SER A 142 23.60 -0.90 -1.85
CA SER A 142 23.45 -0.23 -0.55
C SER A 142 22.00 -0.18 -0.10
N LYS A 143 21.05 0.09 -1.02
CA LYS A 143 19.64 0.14 -0.66
C LYS A 143 19.09 -1.25 -0.34
N TRP A 144 19.51 -2.25 -1.10
CA TRP A 144 19.14 -3.63 -0.83
C TRP A 144 19.67 -4.12 0.51
N GLU A 145 20.90 -3.78 0.87
CA GLU A 145 21.47 -4.11 2.18
C GLU A 145 20.66 -3.48 3.33
N GLU A 146 20.16 -2.25 3.18
CA GLU A 146 19.24 -1.64 4.15
C GLU A 146 17.93 -2.41 4.26
N ILE A 147 17.33 -2.78 3.12
CA ILE A 147 16.07 -3.55 3.08
C ILE A 147 16.26 -4.91 3.77
N TRP A 148 17.36 -5.59 3.45
CA TRP A 148 17.72 -6.88 4.00
C TRP A 148 17.91 -6.83 5.51
N ASN A 149 18.73 -5.89 5.99
CA ASN A 149 19.05 -5.76 7.40
C ASN A 149 17.91 -5.16 8.23
N GLY A 150 16.93 -4.53 7.57
CA GLY A 150 15.83 -3.85 8.20
C GLY A 150 16.14 -2.39 8.49
N PRO A 151 15.10 -1.57 8.78
CA PRO A 151 15.31 -0.19 9.19
C PRO A 151 16.11 -0.14 10.48
N LYS A 152 16.87 0.94 10.67
CA LYS A 152 17.43 1.27 11.99
C LYS A 152 16.28 1.30 13.01
N PRO A 153 16.50 0.91 14.28
CA PRO A 153 15.52 1.16 15.33
C PRO A 153 15.20 2.65 15.49
N PHE A 154 14.17 2.96 16.24
CA PHE A 154 13.94 4.34 16.66
C PHE A 154 15.04 4.77 17.65
N THR A 155 15.46 6.03 17.57
CA THR A 155 16.22 6.66 18.65
C THR A 155 15.33 6.93 19.86
N LYS A 156 15.90 7.28 21.01
CA LYS A 156 15.12 7.63 22.21
C LYS A 156 14.21 8.83 21.96
N GLU A 157 14.66 9.79 21.16
CA GLU A 157 13.90 10.96 20.76
C GLU A 157 12.73 10.57 19.84
N GLU A 158 12.95 9.68 18.87
CA GLU A 158 11.91 9.15 18.01
C GLU A 158 10.89 8.30 18.79
N GLU A 159 11.34 7.46 19.74
CA GLU A 159 10.46 6.70 20.64
C GLU A 159 9.57 7.64 21.48
N ALA A 160 10.12 8.74 21.99
CA ALA A 160 9.36 9.73 22.74
C ALA A 160 8.28 10.39 21.87
N VAL A 161 8.56 10.64 20.59
CA VAL A 161 7.57 11.11 19.62
C VAL A 161 6.45 10.08 19.42
N VAL A 162 6.79 8.79 19.25
CA VAL A 162 5.79 7.71 19.09
C VAL A 162 4.89 7.61 20.33
N ILE A 163 5.47 7.69 21.53
CA ILE A 163 4.73 7.63 22.79
C ILE A 163 3.84 8.86 22.98
N ALA A 164 4.33 10.06 22.64
CA ALA A 164 3.55 11.29 22.73
C ALA A 164 2.37 11.26 21.76
N ARG A 165 2.59 10.86 20.50
CA ARG A 165 1.55 10.76 19.47
C ARG A 165 0.32 9.98 19.92
N LYS A 166 0.52 8.85 20.60
CA LYS A 166 -0.56 8.00 21.15
C LYS A 166 -1.46 8.71 22.18
N GLN A 167 -0.98 9.79 22.78
CA GLN A 167 -1.69 10.55 23.81
C GLN A 167 -2.43 11.78 23.25
N PHE A 168 -2.19 12.13 21.98
CA PHE A 168 -3.03 13.12 21.30
C PHE A 168 -4.40 12.53 21.02
N GLN A 169 -5.43 13.29 21.34
CA GLN A 169 -6.81 13.00 20.97
C GLN A 169 -7.29 14.06 20.00
N TRP A 170 -8.12 13.67 19.04
CA TRP A 170 -8.67 14.61 18.10
C TRP A 170 -10.06 14.18 17.64
N GLN A 171 -10.84 15.16 17.19
CA GLN A 171 -12.14 14.94 16.60
C GLN A 171 -12.45 16.03 15.57
N VAL A 172 -13.17 15.66 14.52
CA VAL A 172 -13.67 16.63 13.54
C VAL A 172 -14.78 17.45 14.20
N VAL A 173 -14.62 18.77 14.19
CA VAL A 173 -15.64 19.73 14.66
C VAL A 173 -16.58 20.08 13.53
N GLY A 174 -16.07 20.17 12.31
CA GLY A 174 -16.84 20.43 11.11
C GLY A 174 -16.04 21.17 10.05
N PHE A 175 -16.78 21.87 9.19
CA PHE A 175 -16.25 22.72 8.14
C PHE A 175 -16.76 24.13 8.33
N ASP A 176 -15.95 25.14 8.05
CA ASP A 176 -16.43 26.52 7.98
C ASP A 176 -17.08 26.84 6.63
N GLU A 177 -17.53 28.09 6.48
CA GLU A 177 -18.17 28.60 5.25
C GLU A 177 -17.23 28.56 4.03
N ASN A 178 -15.91 28.56 4.26
CA ASN A 178 -14.88 28.46 3.23
C ASN A 178 -14.44 27.01 2.96
N ARG A 179 -15.15 26.02 3.54
CA ARG A 179 -14.81 24.59 3.49
C ARG A 179 -13.46 24.26 4.11
N THR A 180 -12.98 25.08 5.05
CA THR A 180 -11.81 24.78 5.87
C THR A 180 -12.20 23.75 6.91
N LEU A 181 -11.42 22.69 7.02
CA LEU A 181 -11.62 21.62 7.98
C LEU A 181 -11.21 22.11 9.39
N LYS A 182 -12.11 21.93 10.37
CA LYS A 182 -11.87 22.27 11.77
C LYS A 182 -11.76 21.01 12.61
N ILE A 183 -10.65 20.89 13.33
CA ILE A 183 -10.34 19.71 14.14
C ILE A 183 -10.02 20.18 15.56
N ALA A 184 -10.73 19.66 16.55
CA ALA A 184 -10.36 19.85 17.95
C ALA A 184 -9.27 18.84 18.28
N VAL A 185 -8.14 19.31 18.81
CA VAL A 185 -7.00 18.49 19.17
C VAL A 185 -6.64 18.76 20.62
N LYS A 186 -6.50 17.68 21.40
CA LYS A 186 -6.07 17.70 22.80
C LYS A 186 -4.73 17.00 22.97
N ASN A 187 -3.76 17.70 23.53
CA ASN A 187 -2.45 17.16 23.83
C ASN A 187 -2.44 16.61 25.27
N ASN A 188 -2.62 15.29 25.44
CA ASN A 188 -2.46 14.66 26.76
C ASN A 188 -1.02 14.20 27.04
N SER A 189 -0.08 14.49 26.14
CA SER A 189 1.33 14.15 26.33
C SER A 189 2.10 15.25 27.07
N ASN A 190 3.37 14.98 27.39
CA ASN A 190 4.31 15.97 27.91
C ASN A 190 5.17 16.64 26.82
N LEU A 191 4.95 16.32 25.54
CA LEU A 191 5.69 16.86 24.41
C LEU A 191 4.82 17.76 23.53
N ILE A 192 5.46 18.72 22.88
CA ILE A 192 4.84 19.52 21.82
C ILE A 192 5.34 18.93 20.49
N LEU A 193 4.41 18.38 19.71
CA LEU A 193 4.71 17.88 18.37
C LEU A 193 4.48 19.00 17.34
N PRO A 194 5.27 19.05 16.25
CA PRO A 194 5.06 20.05 15.20
C PRO A 194 3.78 19.78 14.40
N TYR A 195 3.53 18.51 14.10
CA TYR A 195 2.40 18.06 13.31
C TYR A 195 1.79 16.80 13.93
N LEU A 196 0.55 16.53 13.58
CA LEU A 196 -0.12 15.24 13.81
C LEU A 196 -0.52 14.66 12.46
N THR A 197 -0.02 13.45 12.16
CA THR A 197 -0.38 12.70 10.96
C THR A 197 -1.64 11.88 11.24
N ILE A 198 -2.70 12.17 10.49
CA ILE A 198 -3.95 11.41 10.46
C ILE A 198 -4.24 10.91 9.04
N GLY A 199 -5.19 10.00 8.90
CA GLY A 199 -5.62 9.45 7.62
C GLY A 199 -6.84 10.21 7.11
N MET A 200 -6.92 10.37 5.79
CA MET A 200 -8.09 10.88 5.09
C MET A 200 -8.48 9.88 4.02
N ARG A 201 -9.76 9.51 4.00
CA ARG A 201 -10.41 8.75 2.94
C ARG A 201 -11.46 9.64 2.30
N ALA A 202 -11.52 9.70 0.99
CA ALA A 202 -12.54 10.44 0.28
C ALA A 202 -13.08 9.67 -0.91
N ILE A 203 -14.36 9.90 -1.23
CA ILE A 203 -15.01 9.32 -2.41
C ILE A 203 -15.13 10.41 -3.46
N ASP A 204 -14.51 10.19 -4.62
CA ASP A 204 -14.62 11.10 -5.76
C ASP A 204 -16.02 10.98 -6.38
N PRO A 205 -16.84 12.05 -6.35
CA PRO A 205 -18.18 12.02 -6.92
C PRO A 205 -18.17 12.04 -8.46
N THR A 206 -17.02 12.29 -9.10
CA THR A 206 -16.88 12.46 -10.55
C THR A 206 -16.30 11.23 -11.26
N GLU A 207 -15.51 10.40 -10.56
CA GLU A 207 -14.89 9.19 -11.11
C GLU A 207 -15.51 7.92 -10.50
N GLU A 208 -16.76 7.58 -10.87
CA GLU A 208 -17.41 6.29 -10.54
C GLU A 208 -17.30 5.83 -9.06
N GLY A 209 -17.23 6.78 -8.11
CA GLY A 209 -17.07 6.46 -6.68
C GLY A 209 -15.68 5.98 -6.29
N ARG A 210 -14.63 6.34 -7.04
CA ARG A 210 -13.24 6.07 -6.70
C ARG A 210 -12.91 6.55 -5.29
N ILE A 211 -12.32 5.66 -4.49
CA ILE A 211 -11.88 5.97 -3.14
C ILE A 211 -10.42 6.45 -3.19
N TRP A 212 -10.17 7.64 -2.66
CA TRP A 212 -8.86 8.22 -2.44
C TRP A 212 -8.49 8.09 -0.97
N GLU A 213 -7.32 7.54 -0.65
CA GLU A 213 -6.78 7.52 0.70
C GLU A 213 -5.43 8.24 0.74
N SER A 214 -5.25 9.16 1.69
CA SER A 214 -4.01 9.91 1.87
C SER A 214 -3.73 10.22 3.34
N GLY A 215 -2.48 10.59 3.63
CA GLY A 215 -2.12 11.20 4.92
C GLY A 215 -2.49 12.69 4.94
N LEU A 216 -2.98 13.17 6.07
CA LEU A 216 -3.20 14.57 6.37
C LEU A 216 -2.30 14.99 7.54
N TYR A 217 -1.60 16.11 7.40
CA TYR A 217 -0.65 16.59 8.40
C TYR A 217 -1.17 17.89 9.00
N ILE A 218 -1.54 17.84 10.27
CA ILE A 218 -2.18 18.95 10.96
C ILE A 218 -1.13 19.66 11.80
N ASP A 219 -0.93 20.96 11.61
CA ASP A 219 -0.07 21.77 12.48
C ASP A 219 -0.69 21.84 13.88
N ILE A 220 0.04 21.30 14.85
CA ILE A 220 -0.35 21.28 16.28
C ILE A 220 0.74 21.88 17.16
N SER A 221 1.68 22.62 16.55
CA SER A 221 2.88 23.15 17.20
C SER A 221 2.58 24.16 18.31
N SER A 222 1.38 24.75 18.32
CA SER A 222 0.93 25.69 19.36
C SER A 222 0.31 25.01 20.58
N ILE A 223 -0.08 23.73 20.49
CA ILE A 223 -0.89 23.05 21.51
C ILE A 223 0.01 22.50 22.63
N GLN A 224 0.01 23.19 23.77
CA GLN A 224 0.84 22.81 24.92
C GLN A 224 0.35 21.53 25.60
N PRO A 225 1.20 20.82 26.37
CA PRO A 225 0.78 19.74 27.26
C PRO A 225 -0.45 20.10 28.11
N GLY A 226 -1.44 19.21 28.10
CA GLY A 226 -2.72 19.36 28.82
C GLY A 226 -3.74 20.28 28.16
N GLN A 227 -3.40 20.95 27.04
CA GLN A 227 -4.30 21.87 26.35
C GLN A 227 -5.13 21.20 25.27
N GLU A 228 -6.24 21.84 24.94
CA GLU A 228 -7.09 21.55 23.79
C GLU A 228 -7.25 22.82 22.96
N SER A 229 -7.17 22.69 21.64
CA SER A 229 -7.39 23.79 20.71
C SER A 229 -8.08 23.29 19.45
N VAL A 230 -8.81 24.18 18.76
CA VAL A 230 -9.29 23.93 17.41
C VAL A 230 -8.23 24.41 16.43
N VAL A 231 -7.87 23.55 15.48
CA VAL A 231 -6.94 23.84 14.39
C VAL A 231 -7.67 23.78 13.07
N GLU A 232 -7.25 24.66 12.15
CA GLU A 232 -7.84 24.82 10.83
C GLU A 232 -6.89 24.24 9.78
N HIS A 233 -7.42 23.41 8.88
CA HIS A 233 -6.65 22.81 7.80
C HIS A 233 -7.36 23.02 6.47
N HIS A 234 -6.64 23.57 5.50
CA HIS A 234 -7.16 23.82 4.17
C HIS A 234 -7.07 22.55 3.34
N ILE A 235 -8.22 21.99 2.94
CA ILE A 235 -8.28 20.85 2.02
C ILE A 235 -8.63 21.34 0.61
N HIS A 236 -8.21 20.61 -0.43
CA HIS A 236 -8.53 20.97 -1.81
C HIS A 236 -10.05 20.98 -2.05
N GLN A 237 -10.60 22.19 -2.20
CA GLN A 237 -12.03 22.51 -2.08
C GLN A 237 -12.96 21.84 -3.09
N ASN A 238 -12.42 21.30 -4.19
CA ASN A 238 -13.21 20.78 -5.31
C ASN A 238 -13.50 19.27 -5.21
N LEU A 239 -12.73 18.52 -4.41
CA LEU A 239 -12.85 17.06 -4.31
C LEU A 239 -13.34 16.59 -2.94
N PHE A 240 -13.17 17.42 -1.91
CA PHE A 240 -13.38 17.01 -0.52
C PHE A 240 -14.44 17.86 0.17
N THR A 241 -15.50 17.20 0.64
CA THR A 241 -16.62 17.76 1.40
C THR A 241 -16.85 16.92 2.66
N PRO A 242 -17.52 17.45 3.69
CA PRO A 242 -17.89 16.67 4.87
C PRO A 242 -18.64 15.37 4.58
N ILE A 243 -19.40 15.30 3.48
CA ILE A 243 -20.25 14.15 3.16
C ILE A 243 -19.44 13.02 2.49
N ASN A 244 -18.39 13.36 1.74
CA ASN A 244 -17.59 12.40 1.00
C ASN A 244 -16.17 12.25 1.55
N THR A 245 -15.89 12.76 2.76
CA THR A 245 -14.57 12.69 3.41
C THR A 245 -14.70 12.10 4.81
N GLU A 246 -13.93 11.05 5.06
CA GLU A 246 -13.76 10.41 6.36
C GLU A 246 -12.33 10.65 6.83
N LEU A 247 -12.16 11.12 8.07
CA LEU A 247 -10.86 11.17 8.72
C LEU A 247 -10.74 10.02 9.70
N PHE A 248 -9.56 9.40 9.79
CA PHE A 248 -9.32 8.26 10.67
C PHE A 248 -7.92 8.29 11.29
N GLN A 249 -7.78 7.60 12.42
CA GLN A 249 -6.50 7.44 13.09
C GLN A 249 -5.63 6.47 12.30
N VAL A 250 -4.48 6.92 11.79
CA VAL A 250 -3.48 6.00 11.22
C VAL A 250 -2.73 5.28 12.35
N SER A 251 -2.27 4.06 12.05
CA SER A 251 -1.45 3.24 12.95
C SER A 251 -0.24 4.01 13.48
N ASP A 252 0.41 3.47 14.50
CA ASP A 252 1.67 4.06 14.95
C ASP A 252 2.80 3.81 13.95
N PRO A 253 3.73 4.77 13.81
CA PRO A 253 4.87 4.60 12.93
C PRO A 253 5.72 3.40 13.37
N LEU A 254 6.09 2.57 12.41
CA LEU A 254 7.22 1.64 12.54
C LEU A 254 8.52 2.33 12.11
N PRO A 255 9.70 1.82 12.48
CA PRO A 255 10.97 2.45 12.13
C PRO A 255 11.16 2.63 10.62
N GLU A 256 10.66 1.72 9.77
CA GLU A 256 10.68 1.82 8.31
C GLU A 256 9.66 2.82 7.74
N GLU A 257 8.77 3.38 8.56
CA GLU A 257 7.73 4.33 8.15
C GLU A 257 7.95 5.73 8.69
N ARG A 258 9.02 5.97 9.45
CA ARG A 258 9.33 7.26 10.09
C ARG A 258 9.20 8.45 9.13
N ASP A 259 9.56 8.26 7.86
CA ASP A 259 9.54 9.35 6.88
C ASP A 259 8.14 9.79 6.48
N LYS A 260 7.13 8.94 6.66
CA LYS A 260 5.73 9.21 6.33
C LYS A 260 4.99 10.04 7.39
N TYR A 261 5.59 10.17 8.58
CA TYR A 261 5.00 10.84 9.72
C TYR A 261 5.69 12.18 9.95
N TRP A 262 4.92 13.26 9.86
CA TRP A 262 5.43 14.63 9.96
C TRP A 262 5.80 15.03 11.39
N GLU A 263 5.37 14.26 12.38
CA GLU A 263 5.80 14.35 13.77
C GLU A 263 7.33 14.34 13.91
N PHE A 264 8.03 13.59 13.05
CA PHE A 264 9.49 13.45 13.08
C PHE A 264 10.25 14.57 12.35
N GLN A 265 9.57 15.51 11.67
CA GLN A 265 10.22 16.43 10.73
C GLN A 265 11.32 17.30 11.38
N LYS A 266 11.10 17.78 12.61
CA LYS A 266 12.09 18.61 13.34
C LYS A 266 13.40 17.86 13.61
N LEU A 267 13.35 16.55 13.80
CA LEU A 267 14.54 15.72 14.01
C LEU A 267 15.36 15.61 12.72
N ARG A 268 14.69 15.51 11.56
CA ARG A 268 15.35 15.42 10.25
C ARG A 268 16.12 16.69 9.89
N THR A 269 15.52 17.87 10.15
CA THR A 269 16.20 19.15 9.89
C THR A 269 17.43 19.39 10.78
N ALA A 270 17.51 18.77 11.95
CA ALA A 270 18.66 18.88 12.85
C ALA A 270 19.84 17.99 12.43
N GLU A 271 19.59 16.94 11.62
CA GLU A 271 20.62 16.03 11.11
C GLU A 271 21.29 16.55 9.83
N VAL A 272 20.58 17.30 8.98
CA VAL A 272 21.15 17.92 7.76
C VAL A 272 22.04 19.13 8.07
N GLY A 273 21.92 19.68 9.28
CA GLY A 273 22.72 20.82 9.76
C GLY A 273 23.99 20.44 10.53
N LYS A 274 24.37 19.16 10.58
CA LYS A 274 25.61 18.65 11.19
C LYS A 274 26.51 18.02 10.15
#